data_AF-A0FDY5-F1
#
_entry.id   AF-A0FDY5-F1
#
_cell.length_a   1.000
_cell.length_b   1.000
_cell.length_c   1.000
_cell.angle_alpha   90.00
_cell.angle_beta   90.00
_cell.angle_gamma   90.00
#
_symmetry.space_group_name_H-M   'P 1'
#
loop_
_entity.id
_entity.type
_entity.pdbx_description
1 polymer ?
#
loop_
_entity_poly.entity_id
_entity_poly.type
_entity_poly.pdbx_seq_one_letter_code
_entity_poly.pdbx_strand_id
1 'polypeptide(L)'
;MGNACVSGSRMSHQVYSPDRADTPSRSERNTPDRRQRSAGDAERTQSMRLQQKINDLKPYVRHARGPIKAYGQAALDRASGKKTSVSFAELDATHLDAMVDIENQRNPGLNLRHFRDHKELIQALQSDGPSAFRAIFPQTSPGTGQTVRHHVMADVRLHQGRAPTIIITEPAVIVGSQFQQLRQHNLTLEDLRKSGVPLSHVAILETQAQKTKDDCVMYSLNYAIKAYKNANQFDDIHQGLQRGTLPTEDESRTKTTLGALEKNSSYSMMHEGTHAAFGADFLPVDFYKHGASLTQARELMKRPDGRMAGRVNSEDHREAENLIQRNQAFRMTRSVLLDDGTPSSTQFSASIDGFRLQEIKRVLAAAQR
;
A
#
# COMPACT_ATOMS: atom_id res chain seq x y z
N MET A 1 -10.18 30.41 -55.54
CA MET A 1 -10.62 29.17 -56.22
C MET A 1 -9.85 28.00 -55.63
N GLY A 2 -10.55 26.93 -55.23
CA GLY A 2 -9.98 25.60 -54.98
C GLY A 2 -9.62 25.25 -53.54
N ASN A 3 -10.58 24.63 -52.83
CA ASN A 3 -10.42 23.93 -51.55
C ASN A 3 -9.60 22.63 -51.70
N ALA A 4 -8.92 22.23 -50.62
CA ALA A 4 -8.78 20.82 -50.25
C ALA A 4 -8.67 20.68 -48.72
N CYS A 5 -9.77 20.24 -48.10
CA CYS A 5 -9.82 19.74 -46.73
C CYS A 5 -9.24 18.31 -46.70
N VAL A 6 -8.35 18.01 -45.76
CA VAL A 6 -8.05 16.63 -45.37
C VAL A 6 -8.24 16.51 -43.86
N SER A 7 -9.20 15.66 -43.53
CA SER A 7 -9.65 15.23 -42.21
C SER A 7 -8.55 14.50 -41.43
N GLY A 8 -8.21 15.01 -40.24
CA GLY A 8 -7.41 14.30 -39.25
C GLY A 8 -8.24 13.23 -38.54
N SER A 9 -7.85 11.97 -38.72
CA SER A 9 -8.48 10.78 -38.12
C SER A 9 -8.42 10.80 -36.59
N ARG A 10 -9.59 10.65 -35.96
CA ARG A 10 -9.75 10.24 -34.56
C ARG A 10 -9.05 8.90 -34.34
N MET A 11 -8.00 8.89 -33.52
CA MET A 11 -7.44 7.65 -32.99
C MET A 11 -8.23 7.21 -31.76
N SER A 12 -8.73 5.98 -31.85
CA SER A 12 -9.56 5.27 -30.88
C SER A 12 -8.78 4.98 -29.61
N HIS A 13 -9.28 5.47 -28.47
CA HIS A 13 -8.81 5.04 -27.15
C HIS A 13 -9.29 3.61 -26.88
N GLN A 14 -8.41 2.62 -27.03
CA GLN A 14 -8.62 1.29 -26.45
C GLN A 14 -8.12 1.31 -25.01
N VAL A 15 -9.08 1.41 -24.09
CA VAL A 15 -8.88 1.17 -22.66
C VAL A 15 -8.70 -0.33 -22.46
N TYR A 16 -7.55 -0.71 -21.92
CA TYR A 16 -7.24 -2.08 -21.50
C TYR A 16 -8.12 -2.46 -20.30
N SER A 17 -9.09 -3.34 -20.54
CA SER A 17 -9.86 -4.07 -19.52
C SER A 17 -9.32 -5.50 -19.46
N PRO A 18 -8.88 -6.02 -18.30
CA PRO A 18 -8.60 -7.44 -18.19
C PRO A 18 -9.92 -8.22 -18.05
N ASP A 19 -10.20 -9.05 -19.06
CA ASP A 19 -11.30 -10.02 -19.22
C ASP A 19 -11.59 -10.82 -17.93
N ARG A 20 -12.83 -11.11 -17.50
CA ARG A 20 -13.96 -11.81 -18.15
C ARG A 20 -13.57 -13.15 -18.79
N ALA A 21 -13.49 -14.19 -17.97
CA ALA A 21 -13.64 -15.57 -18.41
C ALA A 21 -14.66 -16.30 -17.53
N ASP A 22 -15.51 -17.08 -18.21
CA ASP A 22 -16.41 -18.14 -17.74
C ASP A 22 -17.80 -17.75 -17.21
N THR A 23 -18.73 -17.57 -18.15
CA THR A 23 -20.16 -17.83 -17.93
C THR A 23 -20.56 -19.04 -18.78
N PRO A 24 -21.11 -20.14 -18.21
CA PRO A 24 -21.66 -21.23 -19.01
C PRO A 24 -23.05 -20.86 -19.56
N SER A 25 -23.29 -21.30 -20.78
CA SER A 25 -24.49 -21.08 -21.59
C SER A 25 -25.79 -21.58 -20.94
N ARG A 26 -26.83 -20.76 -21.10
CA ARG A 26 -28.24 -21.04 -20.78
C ARG A 26 -28.77 -22.22 -21.61
N SER A 27 -29.36 -23.21 -20.95
CA SER A 27 -30.42 -24.03 -21.53
C SER A 27 -31.67 -23.93 -20.63
N GLU A 28 -32.80 -23.61 -21.25
CA GLU A 28 -34.11 -23.46 -20.61
C GLU A 28 -34.80 -24.81 -20.42
N ARG A 29 -35.41 -25.03 -19.24
CA ARG A 29 -36.69 -25.76 -19.08
C ARG A 29 -37.30 -25.55 -17.68
N ASN A 30 -38.38 -24.76 -17.66
CA ASN A 30 -39.64 -24.83 -16.90
C ASN A 30 -39.70 -25.31 -15.42
N THR A 31 -39.99 -24.32 -14.55
CA THR A 31 -41.00 -24.22 -13.44
C THR A 31 -41.13 -25.27 -12.33
N PRO A 32 -41.77 -24.94 -11.17
CA PRO A 32 -41.78 -23.70 -10.36
C PRO A 32 -41.49 -24.03 -8.85
N ASP A 33 -41.73 -23.06 -7.97
CA ASP A 33 -41.72 -23.15 -6.49
C ASP A 33 -40.38 -23.05 -5.74
N ARG A 34 -40.05 -21.80 -5.35
CA ARG A 34 -39.21 -21.54 -4.18
C ARG A 34 -39.50 -20.18 -3.56
N ARG A 35 -40.77 -19.92 -3.21
CA ARG A 35 -41.09 -18.96 -2.16
C ARG A 35 -40.76 -19.58 -0.80
N GLN A 36 -39.47 -19.63 -0.43
CA GLN A 36 -38.93 -19.86 0.93
C GLN A 36 -37.45 -20.26 0.87
N ARG A 37 -36.56 -19.37 0.42
CA ARG A 37 -35.13 -19.26 0.80
C ARG A 37 -34.73 -17.82 0.42
N SER A 38 -34.19 -16.94 1.25
CA SER A 38 -33.49 -17.11 2.51
C SER A 38 -33.50 -15.72 3.19
N ALA A 39 -34.11 -15.62 4.38
CA ALA A 39 -33.88 -14.49 5.29
C ALA A 39 -32.53 -14.63 6.04
N GLY A 40 -31.73 -15.66 5.71
CA GLY A 40 -30.47 -15.99 6.40
C GLY A 40 -29.18 -15.74 5.60
N ASP A 41 -29.26 -15.24 4.36
CA ASP A 41 -28.05 -14.98 3.53
C ASP A 41 -27.54 -13.54 3.63
N ALA A 42 -28.32 -12.62 4.20
CA ALA A 42 -27.95 -11.21 4.34
C ALA A 42 -26.93 -10.93 5.48
N GLU A 43 -26.71 -11.88 6.40
CA GLU A 43 -25.90 -11.68 7.61
C GLU A 43 -24.42 -12.13 7.50
N ARG A 44 -23.99 -12.80 6.42
CA ARG A 44 -22.58 -13.20 6.23
C ARG A 44 -21.73 -12.15 5.49
N THR A 45 -22.08 -10.87 5.61
CA THR A 45 -21.34 -9.74 5.04
C THR A 45 -20.19 -9.24 5.91
N GLN A 46 -20.09 -9.68 7.17
CA GLN A 46 -19.11 -9.20 8.14
C GLN A 46 -18.00 -10.23 8.43
N SER A 47 -16.75 -9.81 8.26
CA SER A 47 -15.57 -10.56 8.73
C SER A 47 -15.56 -10.61 10.26
N MET A 48 -15.55 -11.80 10.86
CA MET A 48 -15.50 -11.98 12.32
C MET A 48 -14.26 -11.31 12.94
N ARG A 49 -13.09 -11.40 12.28
CA ARG A 49 -11.86 -10.78 12.78
C ARG A 49 -11.93 -9.26 12.75
N LEU A 50 -12.47 -8.69 11.69
CA LEU A 50 -12.67 -7.25 11.62
C LEU A 50 -13.72 -6.79 12.63
N GLN A 51 -14.81 -7.54 12.79
CA GLN A 51 -15.86 -7.25 13.75
C GLN A 51 -15.35 -7.26 15.20
N GLN A 52 -14.45 -8.20 15.53
CA GLN A 52 -13.77 -8.18 16.83
C GLN A 52 -12.97 -6.90 17.02
N LYS A 53 -12.18 -6.47 16.01
CA LYS A 53 -11.41 -5.22 16.08
C LYS A 53 -12.29 -3.98 16.21
N ILE A 54 -13.46 -3.97 15.57
CA ILE A 54 -14.48 -2.92 15.73
C ILE A 54 -14.96 -2.90 17.18
N ASN A 55 -15.34 -4.05 17.73
CA ASN A 55 -15.84 -4.15 19.11
C ASN A 55 -14.79 -3.74 20.14
N ASP A 56 -13.53 -4.11 19.90
CA ASP A 56 -12.38 -3.75 20.72
C ASP A 56 -12.11 -2.24 20.78
N LEU A 57 -12.35 -1.51 19.69
CA LEU A 57 -12.06 -0.08 19.60
C LEU A 57 -13.22 0.79 20.11
N LYS A 58 -14.47 0.34 19.95
CA LYS A 58 -15.69 1.09 20.33
C LYS A 58 -15.63 1.73 21.73
N PRO A 59 -15.21 1.03 22.81
CA PRO A 59 -15.14 1.63 24.14
C PRO A 59 -14.18 2.82 24.21
N TYR A 60 -13.02 2.71 23.55
CA TYR A 60 -12.02 3.78 23.54
C TYR A 60 -12.54 5.02 22.82
N VAL A 61 -13.17 4.85 21.64
CA VAL A 61 -13.74 5.95 20.86
C VAL A 61 -14.90 6.62 21.60
N ARG A 62 -15.73 5.86 22.34
CA ARG A 62 -16.84 6.42 23.12
C ARG A 62 -16.35 7.44 24.16
N HIS A 63 -15.25 7.14 24.83
CA HIS A 63 -14.66 7.98 25.88
C HIS A 63 -13.66 9.02 25.36
N ALA A 64 -13.20 8.88 24.11
CA ALA A 64 -12.34 9.86 23.46
C ALA A 64 -13.05 11.23 23.29
N ARG A 65 -12.24 12.28 23.14
CA ARG A 65 -12.67 13.66 22.88
C ARG A 65 -11.85 14.27 21.74
N GLY A 66 -12.31 15.38 21.19
CA GLY A 66 -11.59 16.13 20.16
C GLY A 66 -11.49 15.41 18.80
N PRO A 67 -10.56 15.85 17.92
CA PRO A 67 -10.44 15.35 16.55
C PRO A 67 -10.22 13.84 16.42
N ILE A 68 -9.46 13.24 17.35
CA ILE A 68 -9.18 11.78 17.34
C ILE A 68 -10.46 10.95 17.53
N LYS A 69 -11.48 11.46 18.23
CA LYS A 69 -12.78 10.80 18.35
C LYS A 69 -13.48 10.70 17.00
N ALA A 70 -13.52 11.81 16.25
CA ALA A 70 -14.17 11.87 14.94
C ALA A 70 -13.49 10.92 13.95
N TYR A 71 -12.16 10.90 13.95
CA TYR A 71 -11.39 9.95 13.15
C TYR A 71 -11.64 8.49 13.56
N GLY A 72 -11.62 8.19 14.86
CA GLY A 72 -11.97 6.87 15.39
C GLY A 72 -13.37 6.40 14.96
N GLN A 73 -14.35 7.30 15.01
CA GLN A 73 -15.71 7.00 14.58
C GLN A 73 -15.79 6.77 13.06
N ALA A 74 -15.14 7.61 12.25
CA ALA A 74 -15.08 7.42 10.81
C ALA A 74 -14.43 6.06 10.45
N ALA A 75 -13.34 5.68 11.12
CA ALA A 75 -12.67 4.41 10.92
C ALA A 75 -13.56 3.20 11.30
N LEU A 76 -14.31 3.30 12.41
CA LEU A 76 -15.31 2.29 12.80
C LEU A 76 -16.41 2.16 11.74
N ASP A 77 -16.91 3.28 11.21
CA ASP A 77 -17.94 3.29 10.17
C ASP A 77 -17.43 2.68 8.86
N ARG A 78 -16.20 3.02 8.43
CA ARG A 78 -15.54 2.42 7.27
C ARG A 78 -15.41 0.90 7.41
N ALA A 79 -14.86 0.42 8.54
CA ALA A 79 -14.66 -0.99 8.79
C ALA A 79 -15.99 -1.77 8.92
N SER A 80 -17.07 -1.10 9.32
CA SER A 80 -18.42 -1.68 9.37
C SER A 80 -19.11 -1.74 8.00
N GLY A 81 -18.45 -1.28 6.92
CA GLY A 81 -19.00 -1.25 5.57
C GLY A 81 -19.90 -0.05 5.28
N LYS A 82 -19.95 0.96 6.16
CA LYS A 82 -20.72 2.19 5.88
C LYS A 82 -19.98 3.06 4.87
N LYS A 83 -20.75 3.75 4.02
CA LYS A 83 -20.20 4.70 3.06
C LYS A 83 -19.59 5.89 3.80
N THR A 84 -18.32 6.18 3.52
CA THR A 84 -17.61 7.35 4.03
C THR A 84 -17.41 8.36 2.91
N SER A 85 -17.79 9.62 3.13
CA SER A 85 -17.56 10.71 2.16
C SER A 85 -16.16 11.34 2.27
N VAL A 86 -15.47 11.08 3.38
CA VAL A 86 -14.15 11.63 3.71
C VAL A 86 -13.02 10.81 3.10
N SER A 87 -11.96 11.48 2.64
CA SER A 87 -10.75 10.82 2.16
C SER A 87 -9.93 10.32 3.35
N PHE A 88 -9.74 9.01 3.44
CA PHE A 88 -8.94 8.42 4.52
C PHE A 88 -7.46 8.74 4.37
N ALA A 89 -6.95 8.98 3.17
CA ALA A 89 -5.57 9.43 3.00
C ALA A 89 -5.28 10.75 3.75
N GLU A 90 -6.25 11.68 3.81
CA GLU A 90 -6.10 12.92 4.58
C GLU A 90 -6.27 12.71 6.08
N LEU A 91 -7.32 11.97 6.47
CA LEU A 91 -7.60 11.72 7.88
C LEU A 91 -6.44 10.95 8.53
N ASP A 92 -5.95 9.92 7.85
CA ASP A 92 -4.81 9.14 8.30
C ASP A 92 -3.56 10.02 8.42
N ALA A 93 -3.26 10.86 7.42
CA ALA A 93 -2.10 11.78 7.47
C ALA A 93 -2.22 12.82 8.60
N THR A 94 -3.43 13.29 8.89
CA THR A 94 -3.70 14.25 9.98
C THR A 94 -3.41 13.64 11.35
N HIS A 95 -3.67 12.35 11.51
CA HIS A 95 -3.50 11.63 12.78
C HIS A 95 -2.23 10.76 12.85
N LEU A 96 -1.39 10.80 11.81
CA LEU A 96 -0.21 9.94 11.70
C LEU A 96 0.82 10.22 12.80
N ASP A 97 1.06 11.48 13.17
CA ASP A 97 2.05 11.85 14.19
C ASP A 97 1.80 11.12 15.52
N ALA A 98 0.55 11.10 15.98
CA ALA A 98 0.18 10.39 17.21
C ALA A 98 0.42 8.87 17.11
N MET A 99 0.23 8.27 15.94
CA MET A 99 0.53 6.84 15.73
C MET A 99 2.04 6.59 15.69
N VAL A 100 2.80 7.47 15.03
CA VAL A 100 4.26 7.40 14.95
C VAL A 100 4.87 7.47 16.35
N ASP A 101 4.43 8.41 17.18
CA ASP A 101 4.92 8.57 18.55
C ASP A 101 4.69 7.29 19.38
N ILE A 102 3.47 6.75 19.32
CA ILE A 102 3.11 5.55 20.06
C ILE A 102 3.84 4.32 19.53
N GLU A 103 4.01 4.16 18.22
CA GLU A 103 4.75 3.03 17.66
C GLU A 103 6.26 3.12 17.95
N ASN A 104 6.84 4.33 18.01
CA ASN A 104 8.22 4.52 18.45
C ASN A 104 8.40 4.14 19.94
N GLN A 105 7.45 4.50 20.80
CA GLN A 105 7.48 4.08 22.21
C GLN A 105 7.35 2.56 22.36
N ARG A 106 6.45 1.94 21.56
CA ARG A 106 6.19 0.49 21.62
C ARG A 106 7.31 -0.35 21.03
N ASN A 107 8.09 0.21 20.11
CA ASN A 107 9.15 -0.48 19.39
C ASN A 107 10.42 0.37 19.44
N PRO A 108 11.17 0.37 20.57
CA PRO A 108 12.43 1.12 20.67
C PRO A 108 13.39 0.75 19.54
N GLY A 109 13.90 1.73 18.79
CA GLY A 109 14.72 1.52 17.59
C GLY A 109 13.96 1.52 16.27
N LEU A 110 12.62 1.63 16.29
CA LEU A 110 11.83 1.88 15.09
C LEU A 110 12.28 3.17 14.39
N ASN A 111 12.55 4.23 15.15
CA ASN A 111 13.03 5.53 14.67
C ASN A 111 12.18 6.04 13.48
N LEU A 112 10.87 5.93 13.59
CA LEU A 112 9.94 6.37 12.55
C LEU A 112 9.70 7.88 12.67
N ARG A 113 9.74 8.58 11.54
CA ARG A 113 9.43 10.00 11.41
C ARG A 113 8.36 10.20 10.33
N HIS A 114 7.42 11.10 10.60
CA HIS A 114 6.53 11.62 9.57
C HIS A 114 7.07 12.98 9.12
N PHE A 115 7.24 13.12 7.81
CA PHE A 115 7.66 14.36 7.18
C PHE A 115 6.51 14.91 6.35
N ARG A 116 6.33 16.23 6.37
CA ARG A 116 5.25 16.90 5.62
C ARG A 116 5.54 16.96 4.13
N ASP A 117 6.82 16.90 3.75
CA ASP A 117 7.29 16.83 2.36
C ASP A 117 8.61 16.04 2.31
N HIS A 118 8.92 15.43 1.17
CA HIS A 118 10.17 14.69 0.96
C HIS A 118 11.43 15.55 1.13
N LYS A 119 11.34 16.88 1.00
CA LYS A 119 12.44 17.81 1.29
C LYS A 119 12.85 17.82 2.75
N GLU A 120 11.93 17.58 3.69
CA GLU A 120 12.27 17.45 5.11
C GLU A 120 13.03 16.14 5.38
N LEU A 121 12.73 15.06 4.63
CA LEU A 121 13.55 13.85 4.64
C LEU A 121 14.98 14.17 4.18
N ILE A 122 15.15 14.93 3.10
CA ILE A 122 16.47 15.32 2.60
C ILE A 122 17.26 16.10 3.66
N GLN A 123 16.62 17.04 4.35
CA GLN A 123 17.26 17.76 5.47
C GLN A 123 17.66 16.81 6.61
N ALA A 124 16.83 15.80 6.91
CA ALA A 124 17.16 14.80 7.91
C ALA A 124 18.35 13.91 7.52
N LEU A 125 18.60 13.68 6.21
CA LEU A 125 19.78 12.94 5.73
C LEU A 125 21.09 13.69 5.98
N GLN A 126 21.03 15.01 6.14
CA GLN A 126 22.18 15.89 6.35
C GLN A 126 22.46 16.16 7.85
N SER A 127 21.61 15.65 8.73
CA SER A 127 21.68 15.86 10.18
C SER A 127 22.41 14.70 10.88
N ASP A 128 22.97 14.96 12.06
CA ASP A 128 23.51 13.93 12.96
C ASP A 128 22.38 13.11 13.62
N GLY A 129 21.70 12.31 12.81
CA GLY A 129 20.60 11.44 13.21
C GLY A 129 21.03 10.02 13.55
N PRO A 130 20.07 9.13 13.92
CA PRO A 130 20.36 7.72 14.10
C PRO A 130 20.83 7.07 12.79
N SER A 131 21.72 6.07 12.91
CA SER A 131 22.26 5.32 11.77
C SER A 131 21.19 4.57 10.96
N ALA A 132 20.06 4.24 11.57
CA ALA A 132 18.91 3.63 10.93
C ALA A 132 17.61 4.33 11.35
N PHE A 133 16.80 4.73 10.37
CA PHE A 133 15.48 5.33 10.63
C PHE A 133 14.50 5.04 9.48
N ARG A 134 13.21 5.27 9.75
CA ARG A 134 12.15 5.16 8.75
C ARG A 134 11.44 6.48 8.60
N ALA A 135 11.00 6.77 7.39
CA ALA A 135 10.33 7.99 7.03
C ALA A 135 9.02 7.68 6.33
N ILE A 136 7.95 8.37 6.67
CA ILE A 136 6.72 8.42 5.88
C ILE A 136 6.54 9.84 5.41
N PHE A 137 6.31 10.02 4.12
CA PHE A 137 6.11 11.34 3.51
C PHE A 137 5.14 11.25 2.33
N PRO A 138 4.37 12.32 2.06
CA PRO A 138 3.57 12.42 0.86
C PRO A 138 4.45 12.69 -0.37
N GLN A 139 3.99 12.23 -1.51
CA GLN A 139 4.52 12.62 -2.81
C GLN A 139 4.20 14.09 -3.12
N THR A 140 4.99 14.71 -3.99
CA THR A 140 4.82 16.11 -4.39
C THR A 140 4.53 16.21 -5.89
N SER A 141 3.53 16.99 -6.27
CA SER A 141 3.18 17.23 -7.68
C SER A 141 4.25 18.11 -8.35
N PRO A 142 4.96 17.64 -9.39
CA PRO A 142 6.04 18.42 -10.01
C PRO A 142 5.57 19.74 -10.64
N GLY A 143 4.34 19.80 -11.14
CA GLY A 143 3.81 21.00 -11.79
C GLY A 143 3.40 22.12 -10.82
N THR A 144 3.11 21.79 -9.57
CA THR A 144 2.61 22.77 -8.58
C THR A 144 3.49 22.90 -7.34
N GLY A 145 4.41 21.96 -7.10
CA GLY A 145 5.20 21.88 -5.89
C GLY A 145 4.37 21.55 -4.63
N GLN A 146 3.08 21.23 -4.77
CA GLN A 146 2.21 20.89 -3.65
C GLN A 146 2.21 19.39 -3.38
N THR A 147 2.18 19.02 -2.10
CA THR A 147 2.03 17.64 -1.65
C THR A 147 0.68 17.08 -2.09
N VAL A 148 0.68 15.85 -2.57
CA VAL A 148 -0.53 15.10 -2.93
C VAL A 148 -0.77 13.97 -1.92
N ARG A 149 -2.02 13.50 -1.85
CA ARG A 149 -2.48 12.52 -0.87
C ARG A 149 -2.03 11.07 -1.20
N HIS A 150 -0.76 10.89 -1.55
CA HIS A 150 -0.14 9.58 -1.77
C HIS A 150 1.14 9.50 -0.96
N HIS A 151 1.13 8.70 0.11
CA HIS A 151 2.29 8.52 0.98
C HIS A 151 3.06 7.26 0.60
N VAL A 152 4.37 7.32 0.82
CA VAL A 152 5.28 6.18 0.73
C VAL A 152 6.09 6.06 2.01
N MET A 153 6.70 4.91 2.24
CA MET A 153 7.61 4.69 3.38
C MET A 153 9.03 4.48 2.85
N ALA A 154 10.01 5.19 3.40
CA ALA A 154 11.43 4.96 3.15
C ALA A 154 12.13 4.39 4.39
N ASP A 155 12.83 3.27 4.21
CA ASP A 155 13.80 2.74 5.19
C ASP A 155 15.18 3.28 4.80
N VAL A 156 15.89 3.88 5.78
CA VAL A 156 17.13 4.63 5.54
C VAL A 156 18.25 4.09 6.41
N ARG A 157 19.45 3.99 5.83
CA ARG A 157 20.69 3.80 6.56
C ARG A 157 21.64 4.96 6.28
N LEU A 158 22.11 5.60 7.35
CA LEU A 158 23.20 6.57 7.31
C LEU A 158 24.52 5.83 7.57
N HIS A 159 25.54 6.15 6.79
CA HIS A 159 26.83 5.46 6.84
C HIS A 159 27.92 6.48 7.21
N GLN A 160 28.71 6.18 8.23
CA GLN A 160 29.73 7.11 8.69
C GLN A 160 30.72 7.45 7.57
N GLY A 161 30.79 8.73 7.19
CA GLY A 161 31.66 9.22 6.11
C GLY A 161 31.33 8.70 4.71
N ARG A 162 30.15 8.08 4.51
CA ARG A 162 29.71 7.54 3.22
C ARG A 162 28.29 8.00 2.90
N ALA A 163 27.93 8.03 1.62
CA ALA A 163 26.60 8.43 1.18
C ALA A 163 25.52 7.47 1.74
N PRO A 164 24.33 7.97 2.16
CA PRO A 164 23.26 7.15 2.70
C PRO A 164 22.72 6.16 1.66
N THR A 165 22.04 5.12 2.13
CA THR A 165 21.26 4.21 1.27
C THR A 165 19.78 4.24 1.67
N ILE A 166 18.89 4.18 0.67
CA ILE A 166 17.46 4.45 0.84
C ILE A 166 16.63 3.38 0.11
N ILE A 167 15.68 2.78 0.81
CA ILE A 167 14.70 1.86 0.23
C ILE A 167 13.32 2.49 0.37
N ILE A 168 12.75 2.97 -0.73
CA ILE A 168 11.38 3.45 -0.80
C ILE A 168 10.48 2.25 -1.11
N THR A 169 9.49 2.00 -0.26
CA THR A 169 8.45 1.00 -0.52
C THR A 169 7.20 1.68 -1.05
N GLU A 170 6.74 1.23 -2.21
CA GLU A 170 5.52 1.69 -2.88
C GLU A 170 4.41 0.65 -2.64
N PRO A 171 3.43 0.94 -1.77
CA PRO A 171 2.34 0.00 -1.48
C PRO A 171 1.48 -0.33 -2.70
N ALA A 172 1.30 0.63 -3.60
CA ALA A 172 0.49 0.50 -4.80
C ALA A 172 1.37 0.23 -6.03
N VAL A 173 1.61 1.24 -6.86
CA VAL A 173 2.33 1.11 -8.14
C VAL A 173 3.24 2.32 -8.38
N ILE A 174 4.41 2.09 -8.97
CA ILE A 174 5.39 3.13 -9.31
C ILE A 174 4.86 4.01 -10.42
N VAL A 175 4.22 3.44 -11.46
CA VAL A 175 3.83 4.22 -12.65
C VAL A 175 2.56 5.04 -12.43
N GLY A 176 1.51 4.38 -11.93
CA GLY A 176 0.21 4.99 -11.70
C GLY A 176 -0.54 5.43 -12.97
N SER A 177 -1.82 5.78 -12.81
CA SER A 177 -2.63 6.30 -13.93
C SER A 177 -2.03 7.58 -14.50
N GLN A 178 -1.98 7.71 -15.82
CA GLN A 178 -1.42 8.88 -16.53
C GLN A 178 0.04 9.21 -16.12
N PHE A 179 0.80 8.21 -15.68
CA PHE A 179 2.19 8.35 -15.23
C PHE A 179 2.39 9.31 -14.05
N GLN A 180 1.33 9.59 -13.26
CA GLN A 180 1.39 10.57 -12.18
C GLN A 180 2.37 10.13 -11.08
N GLN A 181 2.30 8.87 -10.64
CA GLN A 181 3.19 8.35 -9.60
C GLN A 181 4.64 8.31 -10.08
N LEU A 182 4.88 7.97 -11.35
CA LEU A 182 6.23 7.96 -11.92
C LEU A 182 6.87 9.34 -11.87
N ARG A 183 6.13 10.38 -12.27
CA ARG A 183 6.62 11.77 -12.23
C ARG A 183 6.91 12.23 -10.81
N GLN A 184 6.11 11.83 -9.83
CA GLN A 184 6.31 12.16 -8.42
C GLN A 184 7.53 11.46 -7.82
N HIS A 185 7.69 10.16 -8.10
CA HIS A 185 8.89 9.42 -7.72
C HIS A 185 10.14 10.02 -8.35
N ASN A 186 10.10 10.36 -9.65
CA ASN A 186 11.21 11.02 -10.31
C ASN A 186 11.56 12.38 -9.68
N LEU A 187 10.58 13.18 -9.25
CA LEU A 187 10.87 14.42 -8.50
C LEU A 187 11.62 14.13 -7.19
N THR A 188 11.18 13.13 -6.42
CA THR A 188 11.86 12.74 -5.19
C THR A 188 13.30 12.30 -5.46
N LEU A 189 13.52 11.50 -6.51
CA LEU A 189 14.86 11.05 -6.93
C LEU A 189 15.71 12.22 -7.40
N GLU A 190 15.15 13.17 -8.16
CA GLU A 190 15.86 14.34 -8.62
C GLU A 190 16.36 15.19 -7.45
N ASP A 191 15.50 15.43 -6.44
CA ASP A 191 15.86 16.22 -5.26
C ASP A 191 16.84 15.47 -4.35
N LEU A 192 16.72 14.14 -4.22
CA LEU A 192 17.74 13.30 -3.57
C LEU A 192 19.10 13.43 -4.26
N ARG A 193 19.13 13.32 -5.59
CA ARG A 193 20.36 13.47 -6.39
C ARG A 193 20.99 14.85 -6.20
N LYS A 194 20.18 15.92 -6.25
CA LYS A 194 20.65 17.30 -6.01
C LYS A 194 21.20 17.51 -4.61
N SER A 195 20.72 16.75 -3.62
CA SER A 195 21.22 16.78 -2.25
C SER A 195 22.53 16.00 -2.03
N GLY A 196 23.03 15.30 -3.05
CA GLY A 196 24.26 14.52 -2.99
C GLY A 196 24.08 13.02 -2.75
N VAL A 197 22.84 12.51 -2.76
CA VAL A 197 22.59 11.06 -2.67
C VAL A 197 22.80 10.41 -4.05
N PRO A 198 23.74 9.45 -4.20
CA PRO A 198 23.88 8.70 -5.43
C PRO A 198 22.61 7.89 -5.71
N LEU A 199 22.04 7.97 -6.90
CA LEU A 199 20.81 7.23 -7.21
C LEU A 199 21.00 5.71 -7.23
N SER A 200 22.22 5.23 -7.46
CA SER A 200 22.62 3.83 -7.27
C SER A 200 22.50 3.35 -5.82
N HIS A 201 22.33 4.25 -4.85
CA HIS A 201 22.09 3.91 -3.46
C HIS A 201 20.59 3.91 -3.09
N VAL A 202 19.71 4.09 -4.08
CA VAL A 202 18.26 4.20 -3.90
C VAL A 202 17.54 3.08 -4.63
N ALA A 203 16.62 2.40 -3.93
CA ALA A 203 15.72 1.42 -4.53
C ALA A 203 14.25 1.80 -4.28
N ILE A 204 13.40 1.58 -5.28
CA ILE A 204 11.93 1.64 -5.13
C ILE A 204 11.34 0.23 -5.27
N LEU A 205 10.77 -0.29 -4.19
CA LEU A 205 10.18 -1.63 -4.14
C LEU A 205 8.66 -1.54 -4.27
N GLU A 206 8.13 -1.95 -5.43
CA GLU A 206 6.70 -1.94 -5.73
C GLU A 206 6.03 -3.22 -5.21
N THR A 207 5.17 -3.10 -4.20
CA THR A 207 4.52 -4.28 -3.61
C THR A 207 3.21 -4.66 -4.28
N GLN A 208 2.50 -3.70 -4.87
CA GLN A 208 1.15 -3.88 -5.41
C GLN A 208 0.14 -4.48 -4.40
N ALA A 209 0.41 -4.42 -3.09
CA ALA A 209 -0.48 -4.97 -2.06
C ALA A 209 -1.75 -4.10 -1.91
N GLN A 210 -1.59 -2.78 -2.07
CA GLN A 210 -2.67 -1.80 -2.04
C GLN A 210 -3.43 -1.80 -3.37
N LYS A 211 -4.76 -1.82 -3.28
CA LYS A 211 -5.67 -1.70 -4.44
C LYS A 211 -6.59 -0.48 -4.37
N THR A 212 -6.57 0.24 -3.26
CA THR A 212 -7.36 1.45 -3.00
C THR A 212 -6.50 2.69 -3.16
N LYS A 213 -7.09 3.87 -3.31
CA LYS A 213 -6.36 5.16 -3.31
C LYS A 213 -6.27 5.80 -1.91
N ASP A 214 -6.99 5.24 -0.94
CA ASP A 214 -7.27 5.89 0.34
C ASP A 214 -6.43 5.36 1.52
N ASP A 215 -5.72 4.25 1.36
CA ASP A 215 -5.08 3.55 2.48
C ASP A 215 -3.54 3.68 2.48
N CYS A 216 -2.98 4.56 1.64
CA CYS A 216 -1.52 4.72 1.46
C CYS A 216 -0.78 4.94 2.78
N VAL A 217 -1.28 5.85 3.63
CA VAL A 217 -0.70 6.14 4.95
C VAL A 217 -0.66 4.91 5.85
N MET A 218 -1.75 4.11 5.89
CA MET A 218 -1.80 2.90 6.72
C MET A 218 -0.88 1.80 6.20
N TYR A 219 -0.76 1.64 4.88
CA TYR A 219 0.22 0.71 4.32
C TYR A 219 1.65 1.18 4.64
N SER A 220 1.97 2.46 4.47
CA SER A 220 3.27 3.04 4.81
C SER A 220 3.62 2.88 6.29
N LEU A 221 2.66 3.12 7.19
CA LEU A 221 2.84 2.90 8.64
C LEU A 221 3.09 1.43 8.96
N ASN A 222 2.28 0.51 8.42
CA ASN A 222 2.54 -0.91 8.58
C ASN A 222 3.91 -1.30 8.03
N TYR A 223 4.28 -0.79 6.84
CA TYR A 223 5.56 -1.10 6.20
C TYR A 223 6.74 -0.60 7.03
N ALA A 224 6.66 0.58 7.67
CA ALA A 224 7.70 1.05 8.57
C ALA A 224 7.90 0.09 9.76
N ILE A 225 6.81 -0.34 10.40
CA ILE A 225 6.85 -1.32 11.49
C ILE A 225 7.41 -2.66 11.01
N LYS A 226 7.10 -3.08 9.77
CA LYS A 226 7.60 -4.33 9.19
C LYS A 226 9.04 -4.26 8.74
N ALA A 227 9.51 -3.13 8.25
CA ALA A 227 10.91 -2.90 7.93
C ALA A 227 11.76 -2.98 9.21
N TYR A 228 11.29 -2.38 10.32
CA TYR A 228 11.93 -2.53 11.62
C TYR A 228 11.95 -3.98 12.11
N LYS A 229 10.82 -4.68 12.06
CA LYS A 229 10.74 -6.09 12.51
C LYS A 229 11.56 -7.07 11.66
N ASN A 230 11.94 -6.66 10.44
CA ASN A 230 12.75 -7.44 9.52
C ASN A 230 14.05 -6.70 9.18
N ALA A 231 14.62 -5.96 10.14
CA ALA A 231 15.77 -5.08 9.92
C ALA A 231 16.94 -5.81 9.25
N ASN A 232 17.25 -7.05 9.62
CA ASN A 232 18.33 -7.84 9.02
C ASN A 232 18.19 -7.98 7.50
N GLN A 233 16.97 -8.26 6.99
CA GLN A 233 16.73 -8.39 5.55
C GLN A 233 16.86 -7.03 4.84
N PHE A 234 16.43 -5.95 5.49
CA PHE A 234 16.63 -4.60 4.97
C PHE A 234 18.12 -4.23 4.97
N ASP A 235 18.87 -4.61 6.00
CA ASP A 235 20.31 -4.36 6.10
C ASP A 235 21.07 -5.05 4.98
N ASP A 236 20.69 -6.28 4.60
CA ASP A 236 21.26 -6.99 3.45
C ASP A 236 21.02 -6.23 2.12
N ILE A 237 19.80 -5.69 1.93
CA ILE A 237 19.48 -4.87 0.76
C ILE A 237 20.31 -3.57 0.80
N HIS A 238 20.38 -2.89 1.94
CA HIS A 238 21.17 -1.67 2.11
C HIS A 238 22.67 -1.90 1.86
N GLN A 239 23.23 -3.05 2.23
CA GLN A 239 24.61 -3.42 1.91
C GLN A 239 24.83 -3.60 0.40
N GLY A 240 23.84 -4.15 -0.32
CA GLY A 240 23.84 -4.16 -1.79
C GLY A 240 23.87 -2.74 -2.34
N LEU A 241 22.96 -1.88 -1.87
CA LEU A 241 22.85 -0.49 -2.32
C LEU A 241 24.10 0.34 -2.02
N GLN A 242 24.84 0.06 -0.95
CA GLN A 242 26.14 0.70 -0.69
C GLN A 242 27.18 0.41 -1.78
N ARG A 243 27.03 -0.70 -2.50
CA ARG A 243 27.87 -1.09 -3.65
C ARG A 243 27.24 -0.68 -4.98
N GLY A 244 26.11 0.03 -4.95
CA GLY A 244 25.37 0.42 -6.14
C GLY A 244 24.64 -0.74 -6.83
N THR A 245 24.24 -1.78 -6.10
CA THR A 245 23.58 -2.95 -6.69
C THR A 245 22.34 -3.39 -5.93
N LEU A 246 21.36 -3.90 -6.67
CA LEU A 246 20.21 -4.63 -6.15
C LEU A 246 20.21 -6.05 -6.76
N PRO A 247 20.60 -7.09 -6.01
CA PRO A 247 20.74 -8.44 -6.57
C PRO A 247 19.43 -8.95 -7.19
N THR A 248 19.48 -9.56 -8.37
CA THR A 248 18.30 -10.06 -9.12
C THR A 248 17.32 -8.98 -9.63
N GLU A 249 17.72 -7.71 -9.62
CA GLU A 249 16.89 -6.61 -10.15
C GLU A 249 16.45 -6.86 -11.58
N ASP A 250 17.34 -7.31 -12.48
CA ASP A 250 17.02 -7.49 -13.90
C ASP A 250 15.78 -8.36 -14.12
N GLU A 251 15.61 -9.43 -13.33
CA GLU A 251 14.41 -10.27 -13.38
C GLU A 251 13.24 -9.60 -12.65
N SER A 252 13.47 -9.09 -11.44
CA SER A 252 12.41 -8.56 -10.57
C SER A 252 11.76 -7.28 -11.09
N ARG A 253 12.55 -6.38 -11.70
CA ARG A 253 12.08 -5.10 -12.27
C ARG A 253 11.02 -5.34 -13.34
N THR A 254 11.16 -6.38 -14.14
CA THR A 254 10.19 -6.75 -15.19
C THR A 254 8.81 -7.11 -14.65
N LYS A 255 8.71 -7.47 -13.36
CA LYS A 255 7.45 -7.81 -12.67
C LYS A 255 6.73 -6.59 -12.09
N THR A 256 7.32 -5.39 -12.21
CA THR A 256 6.75 -4.12 -11.76
C THR A 256 6.01 -3.39 -12.88
N THR A 257 5.17 -2.41 -12.53
CA THR A 257 4.59 -1.52 -13.54
C THR A 257 5.62 -0.70 -14.30
N LEU A 258 6.76 -0.36 -13.66
CA LEU A 258 7.85 0.36 -14.30
C LEU A 258 8.55 -0.50 -15.37
N GLY A 259 8.91 -1.74 -15.04
CA GLY A 259 9.56 -2.64 -16.00
C GLY A 259 8.66 -2.95 -17.20
N ALA A 260 7.35 -3.09 -16.98
CA ALA A 260 6.38 -3.23 -18.07
C ALA A 260 6.36 -1.99 -19.00
N LEU A 261 6.46 -0.78 -18.43
CA LEU A 261 6.51 0.46 -19.20
C LEU A 261 7.83 0.62 -19.96
N GLU A 262 8.96 0.33 -19.33
CA GLU A 262 10.30 0.42 -19.94
C GLU A 262 10.42 -0.55 -21.12
N LYS A 263 9.91 -1.79 -20.97
CA LYS A 263 9.85 -2.76 -22.07
C LYS A 263 9.06 -2.27 -23.28
N ASN A 264 7.98 -1.52 -23.05
CA ASN A 264 7.11 -1.02 -24.11
C ASN A 264 7.63 0.27 -24.76
N SER A 265 8.47 1.03 -24.07
CA SER A 265 8.97 2.33 -24.53
C SER A 265 10.39 2.26 -25.11
N SER A 266 11.21 1.29 -24.72
CA SER A 266 12.62 1.19 -25.14
C SER A 266 13.50 2.36 -24.68
N TYR A 267 13.06 3.13 -23.68
CA TYR A 267 13.83 4.18 -23.03
C TYR A 267 13.71 4.06 -21.51
N SER A 268 14.71 4.54 -20.76
CA SER A 268 14.63 4.60 -19.31
C SER A 268 13.62 5.67 -18.88
N MET A 269 12.64 5.26 -18.07
CA MET A 269 11.52 6.12 -17.65
C MET A 269 11.68 6.66 -16.22
N MET A 270 12.56 6.04 -15.44
CA MET A 270 12.97 6.47 -14.11
C MET A 270 14.40 7.03 -14.16
N HIS A 271 14.77 7.93 -13.26
CA HIS A 271 16.13 8.48 -13.26
C HIS A 271 17.21 7.39 -13.19
N GLU A 272 18.18 7.49 -14.11
CA GLU A 272 19.29 6.55 -14.26
C GLU A 272 20.04 6.32 -12.94
N GLY A 273 20.44 5.08 -12.73
CA GLY A 273 21.06 4.61 -11.49
C GLY A 273 20.06 4.16 -10.41
N THR A 274 18.78 4.56 -10.48
CA THR A 274 17.80 4.13 -9.47
C THR A 274 17.37 2.69 -9.69
N HIS A 275 17.41 1.89 -8.62
CA HIS A 275 16.94 0.51 -8.64
C HIS A 275 15.43 0.40 -8.48
N ALA A 276 14.79 -0.59 -9.12
CA ALA A 276 13.38 -0.91 -8.90
C ALA A 276 13.10 -2.40 -8.98
N ALA A 277 12.25 -2.91 -8.09
CA ALA A 277 11.94 -4.33 -8.02
C ALA A 277 10.53 -4.61 -7.50
N PHE A 278 10.03 -5.82 -7.77
CA PHE A 278 8.78 -6.29 -7.21
C PHE A 278 8.97 -6.74 -5.76
N GLY A 279 8.13 -6.24 -4.86
CA GLY A 279 8.29 -6.40 -3.42
C GLY A 279 8.46 -7.85 -2.96
N ALA A 280 7.77 -8.81 -3.57
CA ALA A 280 7.82 -10.21 -3.12
C ALA A 280 9.16 -10.90 -3.42
N ASP A 281 10.01 -10.32 -4.26
CA ASP A 281 11.34 -10.86 -4.53
C ASP A 281 12.36 -10.43 -3.45
N PHE A 282 12.08 -9.37 -2.68
CA PHE A 282 13.02 -8.79 -1.71
C PHE A 282 12.47 -8.73 -0.28
N LEU A 283 11.18 -8.45 -0.13
CA LEU A 283 10.51 -8.23 1.14
C LEU A 283 9.89 -9.52 1.69
N PRO A 284 9.78 -9.66 3.02
CA PRO A 284 9.12 -10.81 3.64
C PRO A 284 7.60 -10.75 3.46
N VAL A 285 6.93 -11.89 3.69
CA VAL A 285 5.47 -12.05 3.59
C VAL A 285 4.68 -11.06 4.46
N ASP A 286 5.30 -10.51 5.50
CA ASP A 286 4.75 -9.45 6.36
C ASP A 286 4.18 -8.24 5.60
N PHE A 287 4.78 -7.88 4.47
CA PHE A 287 4.34 -6.76 3.63
C PHE A 287 3.03 -7.07 2.87
N TYR A 288 2.68 -8.36 2.74
CA TYR A 288 1.50 -8.82 2.02
C TYR A 288 0.31 -9.16 2.92
N LYS A 289 0.49 -9.15 4.26
CA LYS A 289 -0.57 -9.46 5.24
C LYS A 289 -1.83 -8.60 5.15
N HIS A 290 -1.71 -7.43 4.54
CA HIS A 290 -2.80 -6.49 4.31
C HIS A 290 -3.18 -6.36 2.83
N GLY A 291 -2.66 -7.22 1.95
CA GLY A 291 -2.98 -7.22 0.53
C GLY A 291 -4.47 -7.46 0.27
N ALA A 292 -5.10 -6.60 -0.53
CA ALA A 292 -6.55 -6.62 -0.73
C ALA A 292 -7.00 -7.78 -1.67
N SER A 293 -6.15 -8.15 -2.64
CA SER A 293 -6.47 -9.13 -3.67
C SER A 293 -6.24 -10.57 -3.21
N LEU A 294 -7.29 -11.40 -3.25
CA LEU A 294 -7.16 -12.84 -2.98
C LEU A 294 -6.38 -13.54 -4.09
N THR A 295 -6.55 -13.09 -5.34
CA THR A 295 -5.79 -13.61 -6.48
C THR A 295 -4.30 -13.37 -6.27
N GLN A 296 -3.90 -12.17 -5.82
CA GLN A 296 -2.51 -11.90 -5.49
C GLN A 296 -1.99 -12.83 -4.39
N ALA A 297 -2.75 -13.04 -3.31
CA ALA A 297 -2.36 -13.97 -2.26
C ALA A 297 -2.14 -15.41 -2.78
N ARG A 298 -2.99 -15.87 -3.71
CA ARG A 298 -2.84 -17.17 -4.37
C ARG A 298 -1.57 -17.24 -5.23
N GLU A 299 -1.33 -16.24 -6.06
CA GLU A 299 -0.15 -16.22 -6.93
C GLU A 299 1.15 -16.12 -6.12
N LEU A 300 1.16 -15.33 -5.04
CA LEU A 300 2.31 -15.26 -4.12
C LEU A 300 2.59 -16.61 -3.47
N MET A 301 1.57 -17.33 -3.00
CA MET A 301 1.75 -18.65 -2.37
C MET A 301 2.18 -19.75 -3.34
N LYS A 302 1.98 -19.58 -4.66
CA LYS A 302 2.42 -20.51 -5.70
C LYS A 302 3.87 -20.30 -6.14
N ARG A 303 4.54 -19.26 -5.64
CA ARG A 303 5.92 -18.96 -6.05
C ARG A 303 6.85 -20.15 -5.77
N PRO A 304 7.76 -20.52 -6.70
CA PRO A 304 8.66 -21.65 -6.53
C PRO A 304 9.59 -21.56 -5.32
N ASP A 305 9.94 -20.33 -4.91
CA ASP A 305 10.82 -20.09 -3.76
C ASP A 305 10.14 -20.33 -2.39
N GLY A 306 8.82 -20.52 -2.36
CA GLY A 306 8.05 -20.79 -1.13
C GLY A 306 8.04 -19.66 -0.10
N ARG A 307 8.70 -18.52 -0.34
CA ARG A 307 8.95 -17.45 0.66
C ARG A 307 7.66 -16.78 1.16
N MET A 308 6.59 -16.86 0.39
CA MET A 308 5.29 -16.28 0.69
C MET A 308 4.24 -17.30 1.16
N ALA A 309 4.60 -18.59 1.22
CA ALA A 309 3.67 -19.69 1.50
C ALA A 309 3.57 -20.05 3.00
N GLY A 310 4.46 -19.51 3.84
CA GLY A 310 4.54 -19.83 5.26
C GLY A 310 3.45 -19.21 6.14
N ARG A 311 3.64 -19.37 7.45
CA ARG A 311 2.81 -18.80 8.51
C ARG A 311 2.96 -17.28 8.54
N VAL A 312 1.86 -16.54 8.71
CA VAL A 312 1.82 -15.07 8.74
C VAL A 312 1.31 -14.48 10.06
N ASN A 313 0.75 -15.28 10.98
CA ASN A 313 0.44 -14.85 12.35
C ASN A 313 1.58 -15.22 13.33
N SER A 314 1.62 -14.60 14.51
CA SER A 314 2.65 -14.93 15.51
C SER A 314 2.55 -16.39 15.96
N GLU A 315 3.69 -16.97 16.36
CA GLU A 315 3.79 -18.36 16.84
C GLU A 315 2.90 -18.62 18.07
N ASP A 316 2.60 -17.59 18.87
CA ASP A 316 1.74 -17.68 20.06
C ASP A 316 0.28 -18.06 19.74
N HIS A 317 -0.16 -17.93 18.49
CA HIS A 317 -1.48 -18.43 18.09
C HIS A 317 -1.45 -19.97 18.01
N ARG A 318 -2.47 -20.63 18.56
CA ARG A 318 -2.60 -22.10 18.46
C ARG A 318 -2.71 -22.60 17.02
N GLU A 319 -3.46 -21.87 16.19
CA GLU A 319 -3.66 -22.21 14.79
C GLU A 319 -2.79 -21.32 13.90
N ALA A 320 -1.95 -21.94 13.09
CA ALA A 320 -1.18 -21.25 12.06
C ALA A 320 -2.11 -20.72 10.97
N GLU A 321 -1.84 -19.50 10.50
CA GLU A 321 -2.55 -18.86 9.40
C GLU A 321 -1.56 -18.51 8.29
N ASN A 322 -1.87 -18.83 7.03
CA ASN A 322 -1.13 -18.40 5.84
C ASN A 322 -1.78 -17.17 5.17
N LEU A 323 -1.19 -16.70 4.06
CA LEU A 323 -1.63 -15.48 3.38
C LEU A 323 -3.04 -15.56 2.80
N ILE A 324 -3.42 -16.70 2.20
CA ILE A 324 -4.77 -16.93 1.66
C ILE A 324 -5.79 -16.98 2.79
N GLN A 325 -5.52 -17.76 3.85
CA GLN A 325 -6.39 -17.90 5.01
C GLN A 325 -6.64 -16.54 5.67
N ARG A 326 -5.58 -15.73 5.82
CA ARG A 326 -5.69 -14.35 6.32
C ARG A 326 -6.56 -13.48 5.42
N ASN A 327 -6.35 -13.51 4.10
CA ASN A 327 -7.14 -12.71 3.16
C ASN A 327 -8.64 -13.08 3.25
N GLN A 328 -8.95 -14.37 3.34
CA GLN A 328 -10.31 -14.88 3.51
C GLN A 328 -10.92 -14.49 4.86
N ALA A 329 -10.15 -14.57 5.94
CA ALA A 329 -10.62 -14.20 7.28
C ALA A 329 -10.99 -12.70 7.40
N PHE A 330 -10.42 -11.85 6.55
CA PHE A 330 -10.71 -10.41 6.46
C PHE A 330 -11.54 -10.04 5.23
N ARG A 331 -12.11 -11.02 4.51
CA ARG A 331 -12.87 -10.76 3.29
C ARG A 331 -14.17 -10.03 3.60
N MET A 332 -14.44 -8.98 2.84
CA MET A 332 -15.69 -8.23 2.87
C MET A 332 -16.22 -8.02 1.45
N THR A 333 -17.52 -7.80 1.35
CA THR A 333 -18.19 -7.44 0.10
C THR A 333 -18.48 -5.94 0.10
N ARG A 334 -18.10 -5.24 -0.97
CA ARG A 334 -18.50 -3.86 -1.23
C ARG A 334 -19.37 -3.81 -2.47
N SER A 335 -20.55 -3.21 -2.33
CA SER A 335 -21.38 -2.83 -3.46
C SER A 335 -20.81 -1.57 -4.09
N VAL A 336 -20.52 -1.64 -5.38
CA VAL A 336 -20.05 -0.55 -6.23
C VAL A 336 -21.07 -0.40 -7.35
N LEU A 337 -21.45 0.84 -7.69
CA LEU A 337 -22.23 1.07 -8.91
C LEU A 337 -21.25 1.09 -10.08
N LEU A 338 -21.52 0.27 -11.09
CA LEU A 338 -20.81 0.29 -12.37
C LEU A 338 -21.20 1.55 -13.15
N ASP A 339 -20.44 1.85 -14.21
CA ASP A 339 -20.64 3.06 -15.03
C ASP A 339 -22.02 3.10 -15.71
N ASP A 340 -22.65 1.93 -15.91
CA ASP A 340 -24.02 1.78 -16.42
C ASP A 340 -25.09 1.87 -15.31
N GLY A 341 -24.70 2.22 -14.08
CA GLY A 341 -25.57 2.30 -12.91
C GLY A 341 -25.91 0.95 -12.28
N THR A 342 -25.39 -0.17 -12.79
CA THR A 342 -25.69 -1.49 -12.22
C THR A 342 -24.86 -1.74 -10.95
N PRO A 343 -25.47 -2.22 -9.85
CA PRO A 343 -24.71 -2.56 -8.66
C PRO A 343 -23.90 -3.85 -8.88
N SER A 344 -22.58 -3.74 -8.82
CA SER A 344 -21.63 -4.86 -8.77
C SER A 344 -21.13 -5.06 -7.35
N SER A 345 -21.11 -6.30 -6.88
CA SER A 345 -20.51 -6.66 -5.61
C SER A 345 -19.08 -7.12 -5.84
N THR A 346 -18.12 -6.41 -5.28
CA THR A 346 -16.71 -6.77 -5.34
C THR A 346 -16.24 -7.20 -3.96
N GLN A 347 -15.52 -8.32 -3.90
CA GLN A 347 -14.92 -8.80 -2.67
C GLN A 347 -13.45 -8.38 -2.58
N PHE A 348 -13.03 -7.98 -1.40
CA PHE A 348 -11.64 -7.62 -1.09
C PHE A 348 -11.34 -7.95 0.38
N SER A 349 -10.06 -8.03 0.74
CA SER A 349 -9.65 -8.12 2.14
C SER A 349 -9.59 -6.73 2.77
N ALA A 350 -10.36 -6.50 3.84
CA ALA A 350 -10.37 -5.29 4.66
C ALA A 350 -9.35 -5.38 5.82
N SER A 351 -8.30 -6.18 5.67
CA SER A 351 -7.25 -6.36 6.68
C SER A 351 -6.54 -5.05 7.02
N ILE A 352 -6.39 -4.13 6.06
CA ILE A 352 -5.78 -2.81 6.31
C ILE A 352 -6.67 -1.90 7.15
N ASP A 353 -8.00 -1.98 7.01
CA ASP A 353 -8.93 -1.27 7.91
C ASP A 353 -8.79 -1.80 9.34
N GLY A 354 -8.64 -3.13 9.48
CA GLY A 354 -8.34 -3.75 10.77
C GLY A 354 -6.98 -3.34 11.37
N PHE A 355 -6.01 -2.93 10.55
CA PHE A 355 -4.77 -2.30 11.03
C PHE A 355 -5.05 -0.88 11.51
N ARG A 356 -5.76 -0.06 10.74
CA ARG A 356 -6.19 1.28 11.18
C ARG A 356 -6.89 1.27 12.54
N LEU A 357 -7.85 0.36 12.74
CA LEU A 357 -8.55 0.24 14.04
C LEU A 357 -7.59 -0.11 15.19
N GLN A 358 -6.57 -0.92 14.92
CA GLN A 358 -5.56 -1.30 15.89
C GLN A 358 -4.69 -0.10 16.29
N GLU A 359 -4.24 0.69 15.33
CA GLU A 359 -3.38 1.85 15.61
C GLU A 359 -4.15 2.94 16.37
N ILE A 360 -5.41 3.21 15.99
CA ILE A 360 -6.28 4.12 16.74
C ILE A 360 -6.49 3.63 18.18
N LYS A 361 -6.73 2.32 18.38
CA LYS A 361 -6.87 1.74 19.73
C LYS A 361 -5.61 1.95 20.55
N ARG A 362 -4.43 1.77 19.96
CA ARG A 362 -3.13 1.97 20.65
C ARG A 362 -2.95 3.42 21.09
N VAL A 363 -3.25 4.37 20.21
CA VAL A 363 -3.19 5.81 20.53
C VAL A 363 -4.14 6.15 21.67
N LEU A 364 -5.42 5.76 21.55
CA LEU A 364 -6.42 6.07 22.58
C LEU A 364 -6.14 5.36 23.91
N ALA A 365 -5.62 4.13 23.89
CA ALA A 365 -5.26 3.41 25.11
C ALA A 365 -4.08 4.06 25.84
N ALA A 366 -3.12 4.64 25.12
CA ALA A 366 -2.01 5.38 25.72
C ALA A 366 -2.47 6.69 26.37
N ALA A 367 -3.44 7.38 25.77
CA ALA A 367 -4.00 8.63 26.30
C ALA A 367 -4.99 8.45 27.47
N GLN A 368 -5.42 7.21 27.75
CA GLN A 368 -6.39 6.88 28.80
C GLN A 368 -5.75 6.16 30.00
N ARG A 369 -4.44 5.94 29.98
CA ARG A 369 -3.64 5.54 31.15
C ARG A 369 -3.21 6.79 31.89
#